data_AF-A0AAJ6TR17-F1
#
_entry.id   AF-A0AAJ6TR17-F1
#
_cell.length_a   1.000
_cell.length_b   1.000
_cell.length_c   1.000
_cell.angle_alpha   90.00
_cell.angle_beta   90.00
_cell.angle_gamma   90.00
#
_symmetry.space_group_name_H-M   'P 1'
#
loop_
_entity.id
_entity.type
_entity.pdbx_description
1 polymer ?
#
loop_
_entity_poly.entity_id
_entity_poly.type
_entity_poly.pdbx_seq_one_letter_code
_entity_poly.pdbx_strand_id
1 'polypeptide(L)'
;MLKPLDPKIFKQAKKRIITVTLYLVLLSISILFQFPFRTPKILLLCLSHCLSLNSMALLLSRIAMIHIFLILFLTFSDNYGFLRGIKSLGINYGQVGNNLPQPENVLDLLISLKLTKARIYDTNPQILTAFSDSNVELIVTVENQMLAVLMDPQQALQWVSTHIKPYFPATRITGIAVGNEVFTDDDTTLLAYLVPAVVNIHSALAQLGLDRYIQVSTPNSLAVLAESFPPSAGTFKTEVSGVMSQFLHFLSNTKSPFWINAYPYFSYKDKPDDIPLDYVLFKPNSGMVDPYTKLHYDNMLYAQVDAVIFAIARMGFNGIEVRVSETGWPSKGDSDEVGATIENAAAYNKNILRRQLNSEGTPLRPHMRLEVYLFALFNEDLKPGPTSERNYGLFQPDCTMAYNVGLSALSSPSTPSASISLTSSATKDTNTESLAYYWMFVHLLTFQVFIRRAY
;
A
#
# COMPACT_ATOMS: atom_id res chain seq x y z
N MET A 1 30.59 -15.60 -2.56
CA MET A 1 30.78 -14.25 -1.99
C MET A 1 29.50 -13.85 -1.26
N LEU A 2 29.61 -13.32 -0.03
CA LEU A 2 28.53 -13.03 0.93
C LEU A 2 27.59 -11.88 0.50
N LYS A 3 26.31 -11.94 0.90
CA LYS A 3 25.29 -10.86 0.85
C LYS A 3 25.27 -10.06 2.17
N PRO A 4 24.87 -8.76 2.18
CA PRO A 4 24.67 -7.99 3.42
C PRO A 4 23.19 -7.95 3.90
N LEU A 5 22.97 -7.59 5.18
CA LEU A 5 21.69 -7.55 5.94
C LEU A 5 21.24 -6.12 6.34
N ASP A 6 19.93 -5.88 6.54
CA ASP A 6 19.29 -4.54 6.82
C ASP A 6 19.19 -4.16 8.33
N PRO A 7 19.44 -2.89 8.74
CA PRO A 7 19.71 -2.48 10.12
C PRO A 7 18.53 -1.97 11.00
N LYS A 8 17.30 -1.78 10.51
CA LYS A 8 16.23 -1.14 11.34
C LYS A 8 15.61 -2.04 12.42
N ILE A 9 15.58 -3.35 12.19
CA ILE A 9 15.07 -4.35 13.14
C ILE A 9 15.93 -4.39 14.43
N PHE A 10 17.20 -4.00 14.34
CA PHE A 10 18.15 -3.99 15.46
C PHE A 10 17.97 -2.81 16.44
N LYS A 11 17.17 -1.78 16.12
CA LYS A 11 17.18 -0.52 16.88
C LYS A 11 16.02 -0.36 17.88
N GLN A 12 14.84 -0.93 17.63
CA GLN A 12 13.68 -0.79 18.54
C GLN A 12 13.62 -1.89 19.61
N ALA A 13 14.03 -3.12 19.27
CA ALA A 13 14.26 -4.20 20.24
C ALA A 13 15.33 -3.80 21.29
N LYS A 14 16.34 -3.04 20.88
CA LYS A 14 17.43 -2.54 21.73
C LYS A 14 16.98 -1.52 22.80
N LYS A 15 15.87 -0.79 22.63
CA LYS A 15 15.50 0.33 23.52
C LYS A 15 14.58 -0.05 24.70
N ARG A 16 13.68 -1.03 24.55
CA ARG A 16 12.79 -1.49 25.64
C ARG A 16 13.46 -2.53 26.56
N ILE A 17 14.37 -3.34 26.01
CA ILE A 17 15.16 -4.33 26.79
C ILE A 17 16.10 -3.63 27.77
N ILE A 18 16.70 -2.50 27.38
CA ILE A 18 17.62 -1.74 28.24
C ILE A 18 16.91 -1.11 29.46
N THR A 19 15.69 -0.58 29.32
CA THR A 19 15.01 0.15 30.42
C THR A 19 14.52 -0.77 31.53
N VAL A 20 13.99 -1.95 31.22
CA VAL A 20 13.42 -2.87 32.21
C VAL A 20 14.53 -3.61 32.97
N THR A 21 15.64 -3.95 32.29
CA THR A 21 16.78 -4.63 32.92
C THR A 21 17.53 -3.72 33.90
N LEU A 22 17.68 -2.43 33.59
CA LEU A 22 18.36 -1.48 34.49
C LEU A 22 17.61 -1.30 35.82
N TYR A 23 16.27 -1.30 35.79
CA TYR A 23 15.44 -1.12 36.98
C TYR A 23 15.55 -2.30 37.96
N LEU A 24 15.68 -3.53 37.42
CA LEU A 24 15.78 -4.74 38.21
C LEU A 24 17.18 -4.93 38.84
N VAL A 25 18.24 -4.48 38.15
CA VAL A 25 19.63 -4.52 38.65
C VAL A 25 19.84 -3.54 39.81
N LEU A 26 19.23 -2.36 39.74
CA LEU A 26 19.35 -1.35 40.80
C LEU A 26 18.59 -1.75 42.08
N LEU A 27 17.45 -2.44 41.94
CA LEU A 27 16.68 -2.95 43.09
C LEU A 27 17.43 -4.07 43.82
N SER A 28 18.18 -4.89 43.09
CA SER A 28 18.92 -6.03 43.66
C SER A 28 20.23 -5.61 44.34
N ILE A 29 20.94 -4.61 43.83
CA ILE A 29 22.15 -4.05 44.48
C ILE A 29 21.79 -3.34 45.80
N SER A 30 20.64 -2.65 45.85
CA SER A 30 20.20 -1.92 47.04
C SER A 30 19.92 -2.82 48.26
N ILE A 31 19.56 -4.08 48.02
CA ILE A 31 19.24 -5.05 49.08
C ILE A 31 20.52 -5.66 49.68
N LEU A 32 21.63 -5.68 48.94
CA LEU A 32 22.88 -6.33 49.35
C LEU A 32 23.75 -5.49 50.30
N PHE A 33 23.54 -4.17 50.39
CA PHE A 33 24.42 -3.27 51.14
C PHE A 33 23.94 -2.88 52.56
N GLN A 34 22.81 -3.43 53.06
CA GLN A 34 22.22 -2.95 54.33
C GLN A 34 22.56 -3.74 55.61
N PHE A 35 23.42 -4.77 55.61
CA PHE A 35 23.66 -5.55 56.84
C PHE A 35 25.13 -5.95 57.10
N PRO A 36 25.74 -5.55 58.24
CA PRO A 36 27.01 -6.11 58.72
C PRO A 36 26.75 -7.21 59.77
N PHE A 37 27.33 -8.41 59.61
CA PHE A 37 27.23 -9.45 60.65
C PHE A 37 28.59 -10.11 60.99
N ARG A 38 28.96 -10.01 62.27
CA ARG A 38 29.99 -10.79 62.97
C ARG A 38 29.27 -11.79 63.90
N THR A 39 29.65 -13.07 63.79
CA THR A 39 29.44 -14.26 64.69
C THR A 39 28.62 -15.43 64.11
N PRO A 40 28.97 -16.71 64.42
CA PRO A 40 28.72 -17.84 63.52
C PRO A 40 27.44 -18.66 63.76
N LYS A 41 26.67 -18.42 64.83
CA LYS A 41 25.45 -19.23 65.15
C LYS A 41 24.13 -18.63 64.67
N ILE A 42 24.05 -17.32 64.42
CA ILE A 42 22.91 -16.68 63.70
C ILE A 42 23.03 -16.95 62.19
N LEU A 43 24.26 -17.12 61.70
CA LEU A 43 24.57 -17.40 60.30
C LEU A 43 23.87 -18.68 59.80
N LEU A 44 23.86 -19.77 60.59
CA LEU A 44 23.32 -21.06 60.14
C LEU A 44 21.78 -21.09 60.02
N LEU A 45 21.06 -20.35 60.86
CA LEU A 45 19.58 -20.23 60.81
C LEU A 45 19.12 -19.22 59.74
N CYS A 46 19.89 -18.14 59.52
CA CYS A 46 19.69 -17.27 58.36
C CYS A 46 20.04 -18.00 57.05
N LEU A 47 21.06 -18.87 57.03
CA LEU A 47 21.43 -19.65 55.85
C LEU A 47 20.32 -20.62 55.42
N SER A 48 19.64 -21.32 56.34
CA SER A 48 18.57 -22.27 55.97
C SER A 48 17.29 -21.59 55.45
N HIS A 49 16.87 -20.47 56.05
CA HIS A 49 15.74 -19.67 55.55
C HIS A 49 16.08 -18.90 54.27
N CYS A 50 17.31 -18.40 54.14
CA CYS A 50 17.74 -17.66 52.96
C CYS A 50 17.98 -18.60 51.75
N LEU A 51 18.37 -19.86 51.97
CA LEU A 51 18.51 -20.87 50.91
C LEU A 51 17.15 -21.38 50.37
N SER A 52 16.11 -21.50 51.21
CA SER A 52 14.77 -21.90 50.75
C SER A 52 14.03 -20.77 50.03
N LEU A 53 14.17 -19.52 50.52
CA LEU A 53 13.64 -18.31 49.87
C LEU A 53 14.35 -18.02 48.54
N ASN A 54 15.67 -18.24 48.44
CA ASN A 54 16.40 -18.10 47.17
C ASN A 54 15.98 -19.13 46.13
N SER A 55 15.67 -20.36 46.55
CA SER A 55 15.25 -21.42 45.62
C SER A 55 13.84 -21.17 45.07
N MET A 56 12.90 -20.69 45.90
CA MET A 56 11.57 -20.25 45.43
C MET A 56 11.64 -18.99 44.56
N ALA A 57 12.50 -18.02 44.91
CA ALA A 57 12.68 -16.80 44.12
C ALA A 57 13.27 -17.12 42.72
N LEU A 58 14.22 -18.06 42.63
CA LEU A 58 14.76 -18.52 41.35
C LEU A 58 13.73 -19.29 40.51
N LEU A 59 12.86 -20.08 41.14
CA LEU A 59 11.80 -20.79 40.42
C LEU A 59 10.74 -19.82 39.88
N LEU A 60 10.29 -18.86 40.69
CA LEU A 60 9.33 -17.83 40.29
C LEU A 60 9.90 -16.90 39.20
N SER A 61 11.19 -16.56 39.28
CA SER A 61 11.91 -15.78 38.24
C SER A 61 11.97 -16.54 36.91
N ARG A 62 12.26 -17.84 36.92
CA ARG A 62 12.31 -18.66 35.70
C ARG A 62 10.94 -18.84 35.07
N ILE A 63 9.89 -19.01 35.87
CA ILE A 63 8.50 -19.08 35.40
C ILE A 63 8.10 -17.73 34.76
N ALA A 64 8.39 -16.60 35.41
CA ALA A 64 8.10 -15.27 34.86
C ALA A 64 8.85 -15.02 33.53
N MET A 65 10.12 -15.43 33.44
CA MET A 65 10.91 -15.33 32.19
C MET A 65 10.31 -16.14 31.05
N ILE A 66 9.79 -17.35 31.31
CA ILE A 66 9.12 -18.18 30.30
C ILE A 66 7.79 -17.56 29.86
N HIS A 67 7.02 -16.97 30.79
CA HIS A 67 5.74 -16.32 30.47
C HIS A 67 5.96 -15.02 29.66
N ILE A 68 7.00 -14.25 29.98
CA ILE A 68 7.41 -13.09 29.18
C ILE A 68 7.86 -13.54 27.78
N PHE A 69 8.60 -14.65 27.67
CA PHE A 69 9.03 -15.20 26.39
C PHE A 69 7.86 -15.70 25.53
N LEU A 70 6.85 -16.34 26.13
CA LEU A 70 5.62 -16.77 25.45
C LEU A 70 4.74 -15.58 25.02
N ILE A 71 4.62 -14.54 25.84
CA ILE A 71 3.85 -13.33 25.49
C ILE A 71 4.57 -12.54 24.39
N LEU A 72 5.92 -12.46 24.41
CA LEU A 72 6.70 -11.91 23.31
C LEU A 72 6.56 -12.75 22.04
N PHE A 73 6.50 -14.08 22.13
CA PHE A 73 6.31 -14.95 20.97
C PHE A 73 4.89 -14.87 20.39
N LEU A 74 3.86 -14.66 21.22
CA LEU A 74 2.46 -14.49 20.81
C LEU A 74 2.13 -13.06 20.34
N THR A 75 2.93 -12.06 20.70
CA THR A 75 2.76 -10.66 20.23
C THR A 75 3.66 -10.31 19.05
N PHE A 76 4.81 -11.01 18.87
CA PHE A 76 5.65 -10.93 17.66
C PHE A 76 5.38 -12.06 16.65
N SER A 77 4.37 -12.90 16.87
CA SER A 77 3.68 -13.56 15.75
C SER A 77 2.83 -12.54 14.99
N ASP A 78 3.47 -11.48 14.49
CA ASP A 78 3.08 -10.61 13.37
C ASP A 78 2.83 -11.40 12.06
N ASN A 79 2.54 -12.70 12.17
CA ASN A 79 2.17 -13.65 11.15
C ASN A 79 0.96 -14.49 11.62
N TYR A 80 0.03 -13.90 12.38
CA TYR A 80 -1.35 -14.34 12.26
C TYR A 80 -1.75 -14.10 10.80
N GLY A 81 -1.83 -15.19 10.03
CA GLY A 81 -2.26 -15.23 8.64
C GLY A 81 -3.72 -14.84 8.49
N PHE A 82 -4.05 -13.61 8.85
CA PHE A 82 -5.36 -13.02 8.67
C PHE A 82 -5.37 -12.36 7.30
N LEU A 83 -5.91 -13.12 6.32
CA LEU A 83 -6.32 -12.69 4.99
C LEU A 83 -5.22 -11.97 4.18
N ARG A 84 -4.63 -12.67 3.19
CA ARG A 84 -3.97 -11.99 2.06
C ARG A 84 -5.02 -11.14 1.33
N GLY A 85 -5.27 -9.93 1.83
CA GLY A 85 -5.95 -8.89 1.09
C GLY A 85 -5.05 -8.41 -0.05
N ILE A 86 -5.65 -7.84 -1.09
CA ILE A 86 -4.88 -7.18 -2.15
C ILE A 86 -4.33 -5.88 -1.52
N LYS A 87 -3.17 -5.96 -0.87
CA LYS A 87 -2.52 -4.81 -0.22
C LYS A 87 -2.01 -3.76 -1.22
N SER A 88 -2.11 -4.02 -2.52
CA SER A 88 -1.44 -3.27 -3.59
C SER A 88 -2.36 -2.53 -4.55
N LEU A 89 -3.66 -2.81 -4.56
CA LEU A 89 -4.60 -2.23 -5.52
C LEU A 89 -5.64 -1.37 -4.80
N GLY A 90 -5.68 -0.09 -5.17
CA GLY A 90 -6.78 0.79 -4.84
C GLY A 90 -7.88 0.77 -5.91
N ILE A 91 -9.05 1.27 -5.55
CA ILE A 91 -10.17 1.48 -6.47
C ILE A 91 -10.72 2.89 -6.28
N ASN A 92 -11.06 3.56 -7.37
CA ASN A 92 -11.75 4.84 -7.34
C ASN A 92 -13.25 4.59 -7.09
N TYR A 93 -13.76 5.12 -5.99
CA TYR A 93 -15.18 5.11 -5.65
C TYR A 93 -15.77 6.47 -6.07
N GLY A 94 -16.14 6.55 -7.35
CA GLY A 94 -16.85 7.69 -7.91
C GLY A 94 -18.31 7.72 -7.45
N GLN A 95 -18.88 8.93 -7.36
CA GLN A 95 -20.23 9.19 -6.87
C GLN A 95 -21.10 9.97 -7.88
N VAL A 96 -20.67 10.11 -9.13
CA VAL A 96 -21.41 10.87 -10.15
C VAL A 96 -22.50 9.99 -10.77
N GLY A 97 -23.48 9.60 -9.94
CA GLY A 97 -24.64 8.83 -10.37
C GLY A 97 -25.80 8.91 -9.38
N ASN A 98 -27.03 8.64 -9.83
CA ASN A 98 -28.24 8.72 -8.98
C ASN A 98 -28.79 7.34 -8.56
N ASN A 99 -28.13 6.27 -8.99
CA ASN A 99 -28.56 4.88 -8.81
C ASN A 99 -27.53 4.05 -8.04
N LEU A 100 -26.50 4.69 -7.47
CA LEU A 100 -25.39 4.03 -6.78
C LEU A 100 -25.81 3.47 -5.41
N PRO A 101 -25.18 2.37 -4.93
CA PRO A 101 -25.45 1.82 -3.61
C PRO A 101 -25.11 2.79 -2.48
N GLN A 102 -25.78 2.59 -1.33
CA GLN A 102 -25.41 3.28 -0.09
C GLN A 102 -23.99 2.91 0.36
N PRO A 103 -23.25 3.82 1.04
CA PRO A 103 -21.86 3.60 1.41
C PRO A 103 -21.57 2.30 2.18
N GLU A 104 -22.50 1.83 3.02
CA GLU A 104 -22.36 0.58 3.77
C GLU A 104 -22.31 -0.64 2.84
N ASN A 105 -23.18 -0.66 1.82
CA ASN A 105 -23.20 -1.73 0.82
C ASN A 105 -21.92 -1.70 -0.04
N VAL A 106 -21.39 -0.50 -0.31
CA VAL A 106 -20.12 -0.34 -1.01
C VAL A 106 -18.97 -0.87 -0.15
N LEU A 107 -18.95 -0.58 1.14
CA LEU A 107 -17.94 -1.12 2.04
C LEU A 107 -18.00 -2.66 2.07
N ASP A 108 -19.18 -3.25 2.21
CA ASP A 108 -19.36 -4.71 2.18
C ASP A 108 -18.83 -5.32 0.89
N LEU A 109 -19.09 -4.66 -0.25
CA LEU A 109 -18.54 -5.07 -1.54
C LEU A 109 -17.00 -5.03 -1.52
N LEU A 110 -16.38 -3.93 -1.10
CA LEU A 110 -14.91 -3.82 -1.04
C LEU A 110 -14.29 -4.90 -0.13
N ILE A 111 -14.88 -5.17 1.03
CA ILE A 111 -14.45 -6.22 1.96
C ILE A 111 -14.57 -7.59 1.28
N SER A 112 -15.68 -7.88 0.60
CA SER A 112 -15.90 -9.15 -0.10
C SER A 112 -14.86 -9.39 -1.20
N LEU A 113 -14.40 -8.33 -1.87
CA LEU A 113 -13.38 -8.35 -2.92
C LEU A 113 -11.95 -8.29 -2.36
N LYS A 114 -11.80 -8.17 -1.04
CA LYS A 114 -10.52 -7.99 -0.33
C LYS A 114 -9.73 -6.77 -0.82
N LEU A 115 -10.44 -5.73 -1.25
CA LEU A 115 -9.88 -4.42 -1.57
C LEU A 115 -9.70 -3.64 -0.26
N THR A 116 -8.50 -3.09 -0.07
CA THR A 116 -8.11 -2.44 1.19
C THR A 116 -7.80 -0.96 1.03
N LYS A 117 -7.97 -0.43 -0.18
CA LYS A 117 -7.67 0.95 -0.53
C LYS A 117 -8.76 1.49 -1.45
N ALA A 118 -9.27 2.67 -1.16
CA ALA A 118 -10.18 3.38 -2.04
C ALA A 118 -9.87 4.88 -2.09
N ARG A 119 -10.23 5.53 -3.20
CA ARG A 119 -10.18 6.98 -3.36
C ARG A 119 -11.59 7.50 -3.61
N ILE A 120 -11.96 8.56 -2.91
CA ILE A 120 -13.18 9.34 -3.15
C ILE A 120 -12.81 10.75 -3.62
N TYR A 121 -13.73 11.38 -4.34
CA TYR A 121 -13.50 12.65 -5.06
C TYR A 121 -13.97 13.88 -4.28
N ASP A 122 -14.32 13.69 -3.01
CA ASP A 122 -14.75 14.71 -2.06
C ASP A 122 -14.38 14.29 -0.62
N THR A 123 -15.04 14.89 0.37
CA THR A 123 -15.05 14.45 1.78
C THR A 123 -16.45 14.08 2.25
N ASN A 124 -17.16 13.23 1.51
CA ASN A 124 -18.54 12.84 1.82
C ASN A 124 -18.67 12.25 3.25
N PRO A 125 -19.42 12.91 4.15
CA PRO A 125 -19.51 12.48 5.55
C PRO A 125 -20.19 11.13 5.73
N GLN A 126 -21.08 10.72 4.82
CA GLN A 126 -21.75 9.43 4.87
C GLN A 126 -20.75 8.30 4.58
N ILE A 127 -19.90 8.47 3.56
CA ILE A 127 -18.82 7.51 3.28
C ILE A 127 -17.83 7.46 4.44
N LEU A 128 -17.36 8.63 4.89
CA LEU A 128 -16.37 8.69 5.96
C LEU A 128 -16.89 8.04 7.24
N THR A 129 -18.19 8.18 7.54
CA THR A 129 -18.82 7.50 8.69
C THR A 129 -18.96 5.99 8.45
N ALA A 130 -19.47 5.58 7.29
CA ALA A 130 -19.67 4.16 6.98
C ALA A 130 -18.35 3.36 6.98
N PHE A 131 -17.25 3.99 6.60
CA PHE A 131 -15.92 3.36 6.54
C PHE A 131 -15.18 3.36 7.90
N SER A 132 -15.79 3.85 8.97
CA SER A 132 -15.24 3.80 10.33
C SER A 132 -14.92 2.35 10.73
N ASP A 133 -13.73 2.15 11.31
CA ASP A 133 -13.23 0.87 11.83
C ASP A 133 -13.15 -0.29 10.79
N SER A 134 -13.31 0.03 9.50
CA SER A 134 -13.32 -0.95 8.40
C SER A 134 -11.95 -1.48 7.97
N ASN A 135 -10.88 -0.81 8.41
CA ASN A 135 -9.52 -0.96 7.93
C ASN A 135 -9.26 -0.62 6.44
N VAL A 136 -10.25 -0.18 5.67
CA VAL A 136 -10.04 0.31 4.30
C VAL A 136 -9.37 1.68 4.34
N GLU A 137 -8.23 1.82 3.68
CA GLU A 137 -7.51 3.07 3.56
C GLU A 137 -8.20 3.99 2.54
N LEU A 138 -8.48 5.22 2.95
CA LEU A 138 -9.11 6.22 2.09
C LEU A 138 -8.12 7.33 1.69
N ILE A 139 -8.15 7.67 0.41
CA ILE A 139 -7.71 8.96 -0.10
C ILE A 139 -8.96 9.80 -0.35
N VAL A 140 -9.02 10.96 0.29
CA VAL A 140 -10.09 11.94 0.07
C VAL A 140 -9.59 13.04 -0.86
N THR A 141 -10.49 13.78 -1.49
CA THR A 141 -10.12 14.84 -2.44
C THR A 141 -10.70 16.19 -2.02
N VAL A 142 -9.88 17.22 -2.09
CA VAL A 142 -10.32 18.62 -2.07
C VAL A 142 -10.74 18.97 -3.49
N GLU A 143 -11.96 19.45 -3.67
CA GLU A 143 -12.47 19.82 -4.98
C GLU A 143 -11.75 21.05 -5.56
N ASN A 144 -11.60 21.13 -6.89
CA ASN A 144 -10.84 22.20 -7.55
C ASN A 144 -11.34 23.61 -7.17
N GLN A 145 -12.64 23.78 -6.93
CA GLN A 145 -13.26 25.07 -6.59
C GLN A 145 -12.84 25.57 -5.20
N MET A 146 -12.34 24.70 -4.32
CA MET A 146 -11.90 25.06 -2.97
C MET A 146 -10.47 25.61 -2.95
N LEU A 147 -9.68 25.45 -4.02
CA LEU A 147 -8.27 25.82 -4.03
C LEU A 147 -8.05 27.31 -3.71
N ALA A 148 -8.88 28.20 -4.26
CA ALA A 148 -8.78 29.64 -4.01
C ALA A 148 -8.98 29.99 -2.53
N VAL A 149 -9.94 29.32 -1.86
CA VAL A 149 -10.24 29.51 -0.44
C VAL A 149 -9.10 29.00 0.43
N LEU A 150 -8.51 27.86 0.06
CA LEU A 150 -7.48 27.17 0.83
C LEU A 150 -6.08 27.80 0.71
N MET A 151 -5.93 28.86 -0.08
CA MET A 151 -4.76 29.74 -0.01
C MET A 151 -4.65 30.50 1.32
N ASP A 152 -5.76 30.64 2.06
CA ASP A 152 -5.75 31.17 3.43
C ASP A 152 -5.44 30.03 4.43
N PRO A 153 -4.33 30.13 5.20
CA PRO A 153 -3.98 29.11 6.20
C PRO A 153 -5.06 28.85 7.26
N GLN A 154 -5.86 29.86 7.64
CA GLN A 154 -6.94 29.68 8.61
C GLN A 154 -8.11 28.89 8.00
N GLN A 155 -8.42 29.15 6.73
CA GLN A 155 -9.43 28.38 6.01
C GLN A 155 -8.98 26.94 5.79
N ALA A 156 -7.69 26.71 5.50
CA ALA A 156 -7.15 25.36 5.40
C ALA A 156 -7.19 24.60 6.73
N LEU A 157 -6.85 25.26 7.85
CA LEU A 157 -6.98 24.68 9.19
C LEU A 157 -8.42 24.33 9.53
N GLN A 158 -9.35 25.24 9.21
CA GLN A 158 -10.78 25.00 9.39
C GLN A 158 -11.25 23.83 8.54
N TRP A 159 -10.84 23.77 7.28
CA TRP A 159 -11.20 22.69 6.36
C TRP A 159 -10.74 21.33 6.90
N VAL A 160 -9.48 21.19 7.34
CA VAL A 160 -8.98 19.92 7.92
C VAL A 160 -9.71 19.59 9.23
N SER A 161 -9.97 20.60 10.06
CA SER A 161 -10.67 20.42 11.34
C SER A 161 -12.12 19.97 11.17
N THR A 162 -12.78 20.35 10.07
CA THR A 162 -14.16 19.99 9.77
C THR A 162 -14.27 18.68 8.99
N HIS A 163 -13.43 18.46 7.97
CA HIS A 163 -13.63 17.38 7.02
C HIS A 163 -12.77 16.14 7.29
N ILE A 164 -11.70 16.27 8.07
CA ILE A 164 -10.74 15.16 8.32
C ILE A 164 -10.76 14.75 9.79
N LYS A 165 -10.53 15.72 10.68
CA LYS A 165 -10.35 15.46 12.12
C LYS A 165 -11.50 14.70 12.79
N PRO A 166 -12.78 14.92 12.46
CA PRO A 166 -13.88 14.20 13.13
C PRO A 166 -13.92 12.70 12.82
N TYR A 167 -13.34 12.28 11.69
CA TYR A 167 -13.38 10.89 11.21
C TYR A 167 -12.10 10.13 11.56
N PHE A 168 -10.97 10.83 11.76
CA PHE A 168 -9.69 10.20 12.09
C PHE A 168 -9.54 9.97 13.61
N PRO A 169 -9.05 8.80 14.09
CA PRO A 169 -8.46 7.70 13.32
C PRO A 169 -9.43 6.55 12.99
N ALA A 170 -10.70 6.65 13.38
CA ALA A 170 -11.67 5.56 13.20
C ALA A 170 -11.80 5.18 11.71
N THR A 171 -11.88 6.20 10.85
CA THR A 171 -11.74 6.06 9.40
C THR A 171 -10.28 6.25 9.01
N ARG A 172 -9.70 5.25 8.32
CA ARG A 172 -8.28 5.25 7.93
C ARG A 172 -8.02 6.17 6.72
N ILE A 173 -8.15 7.47 6.93
CA ILE A 173 -7.71 8.46 5.94
C ILE A 173 -6.17 8.45 5.91
N THR A 174 -5.61 8.16 4.74
CA THR A 174 -4.14 8.03 4.53
C THR A 174 -3.60 9.05 3.55
N GLY A 175 -4.47 9.69 2.77
CA GLY A 175 -4.08 10.72 1.82
C GLY A 175 -5.15 11.77 1.59
N ILE A 176 -4.71 12.97 1.22
CA ILE A 176 -5.53 14.06 0.70
C ILE A 176 -4.99 14.42 -0.68
N ALA A 177 -5.81 14.20 -1.71
CA ALA A 177 -5.61 14.74 -3.04
C ALA A 177 -6.14 16.19 -3.07
N VAL A 178 -5.26 17.17 -3.23
CA VAL A 178 -5.64 18.58 -3.30
C VAL A 178 -5.89 18.96 -4.75
N GLY A 179 -7.16 19.03 -5.14
CA GLY A 179 -7.57 19.12 -6.53
C GLY A 179 -7.43 17.80 -7.31
N ASN A 180 -7.86 17.81 -8.56
CA ASN A 180 -7.70 16.73 -9.53
C ASN A 180 -7.42 17.32 -10.92
N GLU A 181 -6.31 16.92 -11.54
CA GLU A 181 -5.88 17.34 -12.89
C GLU A 181 -5.76 18.86 -13.08
N VAL A 182 -5.45 19.59 -12.00
CA VAL A 182 -5.43 21.07 -11.95
C VAL A 182 -4.50 21.69 -12.99
N PHE A 183 -3.39 21.03 -13.32
CA PHE A 183 -2.43 21.55 -14.31
C PHE A 183 -2.97 21.59 -15.75
N THR A 184 -4.06 20.88 -16.01
CA THR A 184 -4.68 20.73 -17.32
C THR A 184 -6.15 21.13 -17.30
N ASP A 185 -6.58 21.79 -16.23
CA ASP A 185 -7.93 22.34 -16.10
C ASP A 185 -8.10 23.55 -17.04
N ASP A 186 -9.32 23.74 -17.55
CA ASP A 186 -9.67 24.86 -18.42
C ASP A 186 -9.56 26.20 -17.66
N ASP A 187 -9.82 26.20 -16.35
CA ASP A 187 -9.59 27.37 -15.49
C ASP A 187 -8.11 27.47 -15.09
N THR A 188 -7.34 28.15 -15.95
CA THR A 188 -5.92 28.41 -15.73
C THR A 188 -5.60 29.18 -14.44
N THR A 189 -6.58 29.83 -13.79
CA THR A 189 -6.34 30.52 -12.51
C THR A 189 -6.03 29.55 -11.38
N LEU A 190 -6.51 28.31 -11.46
CA LEU A 190 -6.28 27.28 -10.45
C LEU A 190 -4.80 26.93 -10.27
N LEU A 191 -3.98 27.09 -11.31
CA LEU A 191 -2.53 26.90 -11.24
C LEU A 191 -1.86 27.77 -10.17
N ALA A 192 -2.32 29.02 -10.03
CA ALA A 192 -1.78 29.94 -9.03
C ALA A 192 -2.17 29.55 -7.60
N TYR A 193 -3.28 28.82 -7.44
CA TYR A 193 -3.84 28.47 -6.13
C TYR A 193 -3.33 27.12 -5.60
N LEU A 194 -2.93 26.22 -6.51
CA LEU A 194 -2.61 24.83 -6.19
C LEU A 194 -1.53 24.67 -5.13
N VAL A 195 -0.33 25.22 -5.35
CA VAL A 195 0.80 25.01 -4.42
C VAL A 195 0.54 25.66 -3.07
N PRO A 196 0.05 26.91 -2.97
CA PRO A 196 -0.35 27.49 -1.68
C PRO A 196 -1.39 26.63 -0.93
N ALA A 197 -2.43 26.14 -1.63
CA ALA A 197 -3.44 25.29 -1.01
C ALA A 197 -2.86 23.96 -0.50
N VAL A 198 -2.04 23.28 -1.29
CA VAL A 198 -1.34 22.04 -0.89
C VAL A 198 -0.48 22.26 0.35
N VAL A 199 0.30 23.34 0.38
CA VAL A 199 1.17 23.71 1.52
C VAL A 199 0.34 24.00 2.76
N ASN A 200 -0.77 24.73 2.63
CA ASN A 200 -1.63 25.09 3.75
C ASN A 200 -2.38 23.88 4.32
N ILE A 201 -2.90 22.98 3.48
CA ILE A 201 -3.51 21.72 3.93
C ILE A 201 -2.50 20.87 4.71
N HIS A 202 -1.28 20.70 4.20
CA HIS A 202 -0.23 19.98 4.93
C HIS A 202 0.14 20.69 6.24
N SER A 203 0.23 22.02 6.24
CA SER A 203 0.53 22.80 7.45
C SER A 203 -0.57 22.66 8.51
N ALA A 204 -1.84 22.63 8.09
CA ALA A 204 -2.97 22.36 8.97
C ALA A 204 -2.91 20.95 9.57
N LEU A 205 -2.59 19.92 8.77
CA LEU A 205 -2.36 18.57 9.28
C LEU A 205 -1.22 18.54 10.30
N ALA A 206 -0.11 19.24 10.04
CA ALA A 206 1.04 19.29 10.96
C ALA A 206 0.68 19.98 12.29
N GLN A 207 -0.09 21.08 12.25
CA GLN A 207 -0.59 21.74 13.46
C GLN A 207 -1.48 20.83 14.31
N LEU A 208 -2.21 19.92 13.68
CA LEU A 208 -3.07 18.94 14.33
C LEU A 208 -2.35 17.62 14.67
N GLY A 209 -1.06 17.48 14.32
CA GLY A 209 -0.27 16.26 14.54
C GLY A 209 -0.64 15.08 13.63
N LEU A 210 -1.26 15.36 12.47
CA LEU A 210 -1.78 14.37 11.52
C LEU A 210 -0.89 14.16 10.29
N ASP A 211 0.09 15.04 10.04
CA ASP A 211 1.01 15.02 8.90
C ASP A 211 1.82 13.72 8.77
N ARG A 212 2.02 13.03 9.89
CA ARG A 212 2.72 11.73 9.94
C ARG A 212 1.89 10.56 9.44
N TYR A 213 0.58 10.73 9.35
CA TYR A 213 -0.37 9.68 9.00
C TYR A 213 -1.05 9.92 7.64
N ILE A 214 -1.18 11.19 7.25
CA ILE A 214 -1.93 11.61 6.08
C ILE A 214 -0.99 12.32 5.10
N GLN A 215 -0.75 11.70 3.94
CA GLN A 215 0.06 12.29 2.88
C GLN A 215 -0.76 13.32 2.09
N VAL A 216 -0.12 14.39 1.61
CA VAL A 216 -0.78 15.40 0.76
C VAL A 216 -0.10 15.45 -0.59
N SER A 217 -0.87 15.41 -1.67
CA SER A 217 -0.39 15.53 -3.05
C SER A 217 -1.53 15.98 -3.97
N THR A 218 -1.29 16.02 -5.28
CA THR A 218 -2.31 16.31 -6.30
C THR A 218 -2.20 15.27 -7.43
N PRO A 219 -3.31 14.64 -7.86
CA PRO A 219 -3.39 13.83 -9.08
C PRO A 219 -3.23 14.67 -10.34
N ASN A 220 -2.38 14.24 -11.27
CA ASN A 220 -2.04 14.96 -12.49
C ASN A 220 -2.42 14.14 -13.73
N SER A 221 -3.07 14.76 -14.71
CA SER A 221 -3.19 14.19 -16.05
C SER A 221 -1.82 13.98 -16.67
N LEU A 222 -1.62 12.94 -17.50
CA LEU A 222 -0.40 12.80 -18.29
C LEU A 222 -0.19 13.93 -19.30
N ALA A 223 -1.22 14.72 -19.60
CA ALA A 223 -1.13 15.88 -20.48
C ALA A 223 -0.25 17.02 -19.91
N VAL A 224 0.26 16.90 -18.68
CA VAL A 224 1.33 17.78 -18.16
C VAL A 224 2.70 17.56 -18.84
N LEU A 225 2.90 16.42 -19.51
CA LEU A 225 4.13 16.10 -20.23
C LEU A 225 4.15 16.77 -21.61
N ALA A 226 5.31 17.28 -22.00
CA ALA A 226 5.57 17.72 -23.38
C ALA A 226 6.08 16.56 -24.22
N GLU A 227 7.07 15.82 -23.69
CA GLU A 227 7.63 14.62 -24.29
C GLU A 227 7.40 13.42 -23.36
N SER A 228 7.03 12.29 -23.95
CA SER A 228 6.82 11.03 -23.22
C SER A 228 7.32 9.79 -23.98
N PHE A 229 7.77 9.96 -25.23
CA PHE A 229 8.31 8.88 -26.06
C PHE A 229 9.66 9.24 -26.70
N PRO A 230 10.71 8.42 -26.53
CA PRO A 230 10.77 7.27 -25.62
C PRO A 230 10.65 7.73 -24.15
N PRO A 231 10.37 6.84 -23.17
CA PRO A 231 10.18 7.23 -21.77
C PRO A 231 11.31 8.11 -21.20
N SER A 232 12.58 7.81 -21.55
CA SER A 232 13.73 8.62 -21.13
C SER A 232 13.75 10.05 -21.65
N ALA A 233 12.97 10.36 -22.69
CA ALA A 233 12.78 11.72 -23.19
C ALA A 233 11.80 12.54 -22.35
N GLY A 234 11.15 11.93 -21.36
CA GLY A 234 10.19 12.55 -20.44
C GLY A 234 10.54 13.98 -20.02
N THR A 235 9.66 14.93 -20.33
CA THR A 235 9.74 16.33 -19.89
C THR A 235 8.35 16.88 -19.57
N PHE A 236 8.27 17.80 -18.61
CA PHE A 236 7.05 18.58 -18.40
C PHE A 236 6.95 19.72 -19.42
N LYS A 237 5.72 20.12 -19.72
CA LYS A 237 5.41 21.31 -20.51
C LYS A 237 5.99 22.58 -19.90
N THR A 238 6.43 23.50 -20.76
CA THR A 238 7.12 24.73 -20.32
C THR A 238 6.18 25.62 -19.52
N GLU A 239 4.92 25.70 -19.94
CA GLU A 239 3.84 26.48 -19.33
C GLU A 239 3.53 26.07 -17.88
N VAL A 240 3.71 24.79 -17.52
CA VAL A 240 3.47 24.31 -16.14
C VAL A 240 4.74 24.24 -15.31
N SER A 241 5.92 24.30 -15.92
CA SER A 241 7.21 24.00 -15.29
C SER A 241 7.50 24.82 -14.02
N GLY A 242 7.08 26.10 -13.98
CA GLY A 242 7.27 26.98 -12.82
C GLY A 242 6.49 26.52 -11.58
N VAL A 243 5.20 26.20 -11.76
CA VAL A 243 4.33 25.70 -10.68
C VAL A 243 4.69 24.25 -10.35
N MET A 244 5.01 23.44 -11.36
CA MET A 244 5.46 22.06 -11.19
C MET A 244 6.71 21.99 -10.32
N SER A 245 7.71 22.86 -10.54
CA SER A 245 8.93 22.90 -9.73
C SER A 245 8.63 23.17 -8.25
N GLN A 246 7.75 24.11 -7.97
CA GLN A 246 7.33 24.43 -6.60
C GLN A 246 6.60 23.25 -5.95
N PHE A 247 5.73 22.57 -6.71
CA PHE A 247 5.03 21.38 -6.25
C PHE A 247 5.99 20.21 -5.97
N LEU A 248 6.97 19.96 -6.84
CA LEU A 248 7.99 18.93 -6.63
C LEU A 248 8.88 19.23 -5.42
N HIS A 249 9.20 20.50 -5.15
CA HIS A 249 9.86 20.90 -3.90
C HIS A 249 9.03 20.55 -2.68
N PHE A 250 7.73 20.84 -2.70
CA PHE A 250 6.81 20.46 -1.63
C PHE A 250 6.80 18.94 -1.41
N LEU A 251 6.63 18.15 -2.47
CA LEU A 251 6.61 16.68 -2.39
C LEU A 251 7.92 16.11 -1.85
N SER A 252 9.06 16.64 -2.31
CA SER A 252 10.39 16.23 -1.83
C SER A 252 10.55 16.50 -0.33
N ASN A 253 10.10 17.67 0.15
CA ASN A 253 10.22 18.08 1.55
C ASN A 253 9.30 17.26 2.48
N THR A 254 8.11 16.90 2.00
CA THR A 254 7.10 16.15 2.76
C THR A 254 7.19 14.65 2.58
N LYS A 255 8.02 14.17 1.64
CA LYS A 255 8.11 12.77 1.22
C LYS A 255 6.78 12.21 0.73
N SER A 256 5.98 13.07 0.12
CA SER A 256 4.73 12.69 -0.54
C SER A 256 5.01 12.18 -1.96
N PRO A 257 4.20 11.23 -2.47
CA PRO A 257 4.29 10.76 -3.84
C PRO A 257 3.75 11.80 -4.84
N PHE A 258 4.18 11.72 -6.09
CA PHE A 258 3.58 12.37 -7.24
C PHE A 258 2.52 11.44 -7.83
N TRP A 259 1.26 11.87 -7.88
CA TRP A 259 0.16 11.06 -8.39
C TRP A 259 -0.14 11.39 -9.85
N ILE A 260 -0.39 10.36 -10.66
CA ILE A 260 -0.78 10.51 -12.06
C ILE A 260 -2.07 9.75 -12.39
N ASN A 261 -2.89 10.38 -13.21
CA ASN A 261 -4.00 9.76 -13.91
C ASN A 261 -3.46 9.30 -15.27
N ALA A 262 -3.30 7.98 -15.42
CA ALA A 262 -2.57 7.38 -16.54
C ALA A 262 -3.45 6.36 -17.26
N TYR A 263 -3.84 6.71 -18.49
CA TYR A 263 -4.78 5.92 -19.29
C TYR A 263 -4.18 5.57 -20.65
N PRO A 264 -3.60 4.37 -20.82
CA PRO A 264 -3.21 3.84 -22.13
C PRO A 264 -4.34 3.83 -23.15
N TYR A 265 -5.60 3.74 -22.68
CA TYR A 265 -6.79 3.81 -23.51
C TYR A 265 -6.81 5.06 -24.40
N PHE A 266 -6.57 6.25 -23.86
CA PHE A 266 -6.65 7.49 -24.66
C PHE A 266 -5.61 7.51 -25.79
N SER A 267 -4.39 7.08 -25.50
CA SER A 267 -3.35 6.97 -26.54
C SER A 267 -3.77 6.00 -27.66
N TYR A 268 -4.32 4.84 -27.31
CA TYR A 268 -4.82 3.88 -28.29
C TYR A 268 -6.02 4.42 -29.08
N LYS A 269 -6.99 5.04 -28.40
CA LYS A 269 -8.17 5.65 -29.02
C LYS A 269 -7.78 6.68 -30.09
N ASP A 270 -6.76 7.48 -29.82
CA ASP A 270 -6.32 8.55 -30.73
C ASP A 270 -5.48 8.03 -31.90
N LYS A 271 -4.77 6.91 -31.74
CA LYS A 271 -3.89 6.32 -32.77
C LYS A 271 -3.97 4.79 -32.82
N PRO A 272 -5.13 4.20 -33.13
CA PRO A 272 -5.33 2.75 -33.07
C PRO A 272 -4.51 1.98 -34.12
N ASP A 273 -4.14 2.64 -35.23
CA ASP A 273 -3.32 2.05 -36.30
C ASP A 273 -1.82 2.05 -35.95
N ASP A 274 -1.37 2.99 -35.12
CA ASP A 274 0.05 3.13 -34.74
C ASP A 274 0.38 2.41 -33.42
N ILE A 275 -0.60 2.29 -32.52
CA ILE A 275 -0.41 1.76 -31.18
C ILE A 275 -0.99 0.35 -31.09
N PRO A 276 -0.15 -0.70 -30.93
CA PRO A 276 -0.64 -2.07 -30.85
C PRO A 276 -1.57 -2.27 -29.66
N LEU A 277 -2.77 -2.81 -29.91
CA LEU A 277 -3.75 -3.08 -28.85
C LEU A 277 -3.17 -3.98 -27.74
N ASP A 278 -2.37 -4.98 -28.10
CA ASP A 278 -1.76 -5.88 -27.12
C ASP A 278 -0.78 -5.17 -26.17
N TYR A 279 -0.10 -4.10 -26.64
CA TYR A 279 0.82 -3.30 -25.84
C TYR A 279 0.09 -2.47 -24.77
N VAL A 280 -1.08 -1.93 -25.10
CA VAL A 280 -1.88 -1.14 -24.15
C VAL A 280 -2.76 -2.01 -23.24
N LEU A 281 -3.00 -3.28 -23.59
CA LEU A 281 -3.78 -4.24 -22.80
C LEU A 281 -2.93 -5.18 -21.92
N PHE A 282 -1.61 -4.97 -21.81
CA PHE A 282 -0.67 -5.86 -21.11
C PHE A 282 -0.68 -7.31 -21.62
N LYS A 283 -1.02 -7.53 -22.89
CA LYS A 283 -0.97 -8.85 -23.52
C LYS A 283 0.43 -9.14 -24.06
N PRO A 284 0.81 -10.40 -24.34
CA PRO A 284 2.10 -10.69 -24.95
C PRO A 284 2.29 -9.93 -26.26
N ASN A 285 3.36 -9.13 -26.35
CA ASN A 285 3.70 -8.32 -27.52
C ASN A 285 5.22 -8.10 -27.54
N SER A 286 5.76 -7.49 -28.60
CA SER A 286 7.19 -7.20 -28.71
C SER A 286 7.67 -6.10 -27.75
N GLY A 287 6.75 -5.29 -27.23
CA GLY A 287 7.02 -4.10 -26.44
C GLY A 287 7.76 -3.03 -27.25
N MET A 288 8.34 -2.09 -26.51
CA MET A 288 9.30 -1.12 -27.03
C MET A 288 10.58 -1.16 -26.18
N VAL A 289 11.72 -0.87 -26.81
CA VAL A 289 13.00 -0.70 -26.11
C VAL A 289 13.39 0.76 -26.16
N ASP A 290 13.60 1.36 -24.99
CA ASP A 290 14.04 2.75 -24.92
C ASP A 290 15.47 2.83 -25.51
N PRO A 291 15.70 3.65 -26.55
CA PRO A 291 16.97 3.64 -27.28
C PRO A 291 18.14 4.16 -26.44
N TYR A 292 17.89 4.90 -25.36
CA TYR A 292 18.92 5.50 -24.52
C TYR A 292 19.18 4.65 -23.27
N THR A 293 18.13 4.23 -22.57
CA THR A 293 18.26 3.47 -21.31
C THR A 293 18.37 1.98 -21.52
N LYS A 294 17.98 1.49 -22.70
CA LYS A 294 17.86 0.06 -23.06
C LYS A 294 16.83 -0.71 -22.23
N LEU A 295 15.98 0.00 -21.48
CA LEU A 295 14.87 -0.61 -20.76
C LEU A 295 13.82 -1.09 -21.76
N HIS A 296 13.36 -2.32 -21.57
CA HIS A 296 12.25 -2.89 -22.34
C HIS A 296 10.95 -2.66 -21.59
N TYR A 297 9.98 -2.08 -22.28
CA TYR A 297 8.62 -1.86 -21.80
C TYR A 297 7.70 -2.79 -22.58
N ASP A 298 7.15 -3.79 -21.91
CA ASP A 298 6.16 -4.71 -22.48
C ASP A 298 4.73 -4.14 -22.45
N ASN A 299 4.52 -2.98 -21.82
CA ASN A 299 3.23 -2.31 -21.73
C ASN A 299 3.37 -0.78 -21.63
N MET A 300 2.33 -0.08 -22.09
CA MET A 300 2.32 1.39 -22.13
C MET A 300 2.24 2.05 -20.75
N LEU A 301 1.48 1.50 -19.79
CA LEU A 301 1.32 2.14 -18.49
C LEU A 301 2.67 2.33 -17.80
N TYR A 302 3.54 1.31 -17.85
CA TYR A 302 4.87 1.39 -17.24
C TYR A 302 5.78 2.38 -17.98
N ALA A 303 5.64 2.47 -19.31
CA ALA A 303 6.32 3.47 -20.10
C ALA A 303 5.89 4.90 -19.71
N GLN A 304 4.59 5.13 -19.51
CA GLN A 304 4.03 6.42 -19.07
C GLN A 304 4.50 6.80 -17.66
N VAL A 305 4.48 5.86 -16.72
CA VAL A 305 4.98 6.09 -15.35
C VAL A 305 6.46 6.46 -15.37
N ASP A 306 7.29 5.73 -16.12
CA ASP A 306 8.72 6.01 -16.20
C ASP A 306 9.01 7.33 -16.93
N ALA A 307 8.21 7.70 -17.94
CA ALA A 307 8.31 9.02 -18.57
C ALA A 307 8.13 10.16 -17.56
N VAL A 308 7.16 10.03 -16.65
CA VAL A 308 6.96 10.99 -15.55
C VAL A 308 8.15 10.98 -14.59
N ILE A 309 8.68 9.80 -14.24
CA ILE A 309 9.88 9.71 -13.37
C ILE A 309 11.07 10.43 -14.02
N PHE A 310 11.29 10.26 -15.33
CA PHE A 310 12.34 10.96 -16.05
C PHE A 310 12.11 12.47 -16.10
N ALA A 311 10.86 12.91 -16.31
CA ALA A 311 10.50 14.33 -16.30
C ALA A 311 10.81 14.99 -14.93
N ILE A 312 10.43 14.33 -13.83
CA ILE A 312 10.72 14.77 -12.45
C ILE A 312 12.23 14.84 -12.21
N ALA A 313 12.97 13.80 -12.62
CA ALA A 313 14.43 13.77 -12.47
C ALA A 313 15.13 14.89 -13.26
N ARG A 314 14.62 15.22 -14.46
CA ARG A 314 15.15 16.31 -15.29
C ARG A 314 14.93 17.70 -14.69
N MET A 315 13.92 17.85 -13.84
CA MET A 315 13.72 19.05 -13.03
C MET A 315 14.63 19.10 -11.79
N GLY A 316 15.52 18.11 -11.60
CA GLY A 316 16.47 18.05 -10.49
C GLY A 316 15.96 17.29 -9.26
N PHE A 317 14.77 16.68 -9.34
CA PHE A 317 14.17 15.95 -8.22
C PHE A 317 14.38 14.46 -8.36
N ASN A 318 15.31 13.91 -7.60
CA ASN A 318 15.52 12.47 -7.53
C ASN A 318 14.80 11.88 -6.31
N GLY A 319 14.17 10.72 -6.48
CA GLY A 319 13.62 9.95 -5.37
C GLY A 319 12.16 10.25 -4.98
N ILE A 320 11.47 11.17 -5.67
CA ILE A 320 10.01 11.27 -5.56
C ILE A 320 9.40 9.98 -6.13
N GLU A 321 8.51 9.36 -5.34
CA GLU A 321 7.73 8.19 -5.76
C GLU A 321 6.63 8.63 -6.73
N VAL A 322 6.45 7.91 -7.83
CA VAL A 322 5.31 8.13 -8.73
C VAL A 322 4.29 7.02 -8.50
N ARG A 323 3.03 7.39 -8.28
CA ARG A 323 1.89 6.48 -8.08
C ARG A 323 0.80 6.79 -9.09
N VAL A 324 -0.03 5.80 -9.39
CA VAL A 324 -1.16 5.96 -10.32
C VAL A 324 -2.45 6.13 -9.52
N SER A 325 -3.04 7.33 -9.58
CA SER A 325 -4.30 7.68 -8.89
C SER A 325 -5.51 7.20 -9.66
N GLU A 326 -5.38 7.08 -10.98
CA GLU A 326 -6.42 6.58 -11.84
C GLU A 326 -5.83 5.88 -13.05
N THR A 327 -6.39 4.72 -13.37
CA THR A 327 -6.18 4.03 -14.64
C THR A 327 -7.32 3.05 -14.88
N GLY A 328 -7.77 2.93 -16.11
CA GLY A 328 -8.91 2.10 -16.44
C GLY A 328 -9.13 2.00 -17.94
N TRP A 329 -10.18 1.29 -18.32
CA TRP A 329 -10.56 1.11 -19.71
C TRP A 329 -12.09 1.01 -19.81
N PRO A 330 -12.75 1.84 -20.66
CA PRO A 330 -14.20 1.85 -20.74
C PRO A 330 -14.72 0.62 -21.48
N SER A 331 -15.83 0.07 -20.98
CA SER A 331 -16.47 -1.12 -21.55
C SER A 331 -17.41 -0.84 -22.73
N LYS A 332 -17.72 0.44 -22.96
CA LYS A 332 -18.56 0.93 -24.05
C LYS A 332 -18.22 2.39 -24.30
N GLY A 333 -18.18 2.80 -25.55
CA GLY A 333 -17.98 4.19 -25.97
C GLY A 333 -18.85 4.57 -27.17
N ASP A 334 -18.70 5.81 -27.63
CA ASP A 334 -19.28 6.31 -28.88
C ASP A 334 -18.58 5.69 -30.11
N SER A 335 -19.07 5.99 -31.32
CA SER A 335 -18.55 5.37 -32.56
C SER A 335 -17.08 5.68 -32.85
N ASP A 336 -16.58 6.82 -32.35
CA ASP A 336 -15.21 7.30 -32.48
C ASP A 336 -14.31 6.90 -31.29
N GLU A 337 -14.87 6.18 -30.31
CA GLU A 337 -14.17 5.70 -29.13
C GLU A 337 -13.57 4.30 -29.33
N VAL A 338 -12.66 4.21 -30.31
CA VAL A 338 -12.07 2.95 -30.75
C VAL A 338 -11.42 2.22 -29.57
N GLY A 339 -11.79 0.95 -29.41
CA GLY A 339 -11.29 0.07 -28.36
C GLY A 339 -12.13 0.02 -27.09
N ALA A 340 -13.14 0.90 -26.93
CA ALA A 340 -14.07 0.86 -25.80
C ALA A 340 -15.06 -0.32 -25.91
N THR A 341 -14.61 -1.51 -25.53
CA THR A 341 -15.42 -2.74 -25.53
C THR A 341 -15.29 -3.49 -24.21
N ILE A 342 -16.29 -4.33 -23.91
CA ILE A 342 -16.31 -5.18 -22.73
C ILE A 342 -15.06 -6.08 -22.68
N GLU A 343 -14.65 -6.65 -23.82
CA GLU A 343 -13.51 -7.56 -23.91
C GLU A 343 -12.19 -6.85 -23.58
N ASN A 344 -12.01 -5.63 -24.10
CA ASN A 344 -10.79 -4.85 -23.85
C ASN A 344 -10.77 -4.31 -22.41
N ALA A 345 -11.90 -3.85 -21.89
CA ALA A 345 -12.02 -3.43 -20.50
C ALA A 345 -11.71 -4.58 -19.52
N ALA A 346 -12.28 -5.76 -19.78
CA ALA A 346 -12.00 -6.97 -19.02
C ALA A 346 -10.52 -7.36 -19.12
N ALA A 347 -9.90 -7.29 -20.31
CA ALA A 347 -8.49 -7.62 -20.49
C ALA A 347 -7.57 -6.66 -19.74
N TYR A 348 -7.76 -5.34 -19.89
CA TYR A 348 -6.95 -4.31 -19.25
C TYR A 348 -6.99 -4.44 -17.73
N ASN A 349 -8.20 -4.39 -17.15
CA ASN A 349 -8.40 -4.38 -15.71
C ASN A 349 -8.01 -5.71 -15.05
N LYS A 350 -8.19 -6.85 -15.73
CA LYS A 350 -7.71 -8.16 -15.26
C LYS A 350 -6.19 -8.25 -15.27
N ASN A 351 -5.54 -7.74 -16.32
CA ASN A 351 -4.09 -7.87 -16.43
C ASN A 351 -3.37 -6.94 -15.46
N ILE A 352 -3.83 -5.71 -15.25
CA ILE A 352 -3.25 -4.83 -14.23
C ILE A 352 -3.46 -5.38 -12.82
N LEU A 353 -4.62 -5.96 -12.51
CA LEU A 353 -4.84 -6.69 -11.25
C LEU A 353 -3.81 -7.81 -11.05
N ARG A 354 -3.53 -8.61 -12.09
CA ARG A 354 -2.50 -9.67 -12.02
C ARG A 354 -1.10 -9.11 -11.76
N ARG A 355 -0.71 -8.04 -12.45
CA ARG A 355 0.58 -7.36 -12.24
C ARG A 355 0.70 -6.82 -10.81
N GLN A 356 -0.39 -6.26 -10.27
CA GLN A 356 -0.46 -5.76 -8.89
C GLN A 356 -0.41 -6.87 -7.83
N LEU A 357 -1.01 -8.04 -8.11
CA LEU A 357 -0.87 -9.23 -7.25
C LEU A 357 0.56 -9.77 -7.21
N ASN A 358 1.29 -9.62 -8.32
CA ASN A 358 2.72 -9.97 -8.40
C ASN A 358 3.64 -8.90 -7.81
N SER A 359 3.08 -7.81 -7.27
CA SER A 359 3.85 -6.66 -6.73
C SER A 359 4.86 -6.09 -7.71
N GLU A 360 4.49 -6.05 -8.99
CA GLU A 360 5.37 -5.62 -10.07
C GLU A 360 5.64 -4.11 -10.02
N GLY A 361 6.88 -3.74 -10.33
CA GLY A 361 7.32 -2.36 -10.55
C GLY A 361 7.54 -2.08 -12.03
N THR A 362 7.88 -0.84 -12.37
CA THR A 362 8.22 -0.47 -13.75
C THR A 362 9.63 -0.95 -14.13
N PRO A 363 9.99 -0.99 -15.43
CA PRO A 363 11.35 -1.30 -15.86
C PRO A 363 12.44 -0.43 -15.22
N LEU A 364 12.18 0.87 -15.00
CA LEU A 364 13.13 1.76 -14.31
C LEU A 364 13.22 1.49 -12.81
N ARG A 365 12.13 1.02 -12.18
CA ARG A 365 12.07 0.75 -10.73
C ARG A 365 11.53 -0.67 -10.45
N PRO A 366 12.22 -1.75 -10.89
CA PRO A 366 11.68 -3.11 -10.87
C PRO A 366 11.53 -3.69 -9.46
N HIS A 367 12.18 -3.09 -8.46
CA HIS A 367 12.12 -3.51 -7.06
C HIS A 367 11.19 -2.64 -6.20
N MET A 368 10.51 -1.67 -6.82
CA MET A 368 9.54 -0.82 -6.17
C MET A 368 8.19 -1.09 -6.81
N ARG A 369 7.31 -1.76 -6.07
CA ARG A 369 5.94 -2.00 -6.53
C ARG A 369 5.28 -0.69 -6.91
N LEU A 370 4.67 -0.65 -8.10
CA LEU A 370 3.87 0.50 -8.52
C LEU A 370 2.52 0.49 -7.79
N GLU A 371 2.22 1.53 -7.01
CA GLU A 371 0.89 1.67 -6.41
C GLU A 371 -0.11 2.23 -7.43
N VAL A 372 -1.26 1.57 -7.55
CA VAL A 372 -2.27 1.86 -8.58
C VAL A 372 -3.67 1.87 -8.00
N TYR A 373 -4.48 2.84 -8.41
CA TYR A 373 -5.91 2.92 -8.17
C TYR A 373 -6.67 2.75 -9.48
N LEU A 374 -7.47 1.69 -9.58
CA LEU A 374 -8.29 1.42 -10.75
C LEU A 374 -9.44 2.43 -10.86
N PHE A 375 -9.73 2.88 -12.07
CA PHE A 375 -10.87 3.72 -12.38
C PHE A 375 -11.89 2.91 -13.21
N ALA A 376 -13.09 2.62 -12.71
CA ALA A 376 -13.62 2.91 -11.37
C ALA A 376 -14.46 1.75 -10.80
N LEU A 377 -14.94 1.88 -9.57
CA LEU A 377 -15.74 0.84 -8.91
C LEU A 377 -17.06 0.60 -9.64
N PHE A 378 -17.80 1.67 -9.95
CA PHE A 378 -19.12 1.61 -10.59
C PHE A 378 -19.16 2.34 -11.92
N ASN A 379 -20.11 1.96 -12.77
CA ASN A 379 -20.58 2.83 -13.85
C ASN A 379 -21.33 4.02 -13.24
N GLU A 380 -20.96 5.22 -13.67
CA GLU A 380 -21.45 6.49 -13.11
C GLU A 380 -22.34 7.18 -14.15
N ASP A 381 -23.65 7.01 -14.04
CA ASP A 381 -24.62 7.33 -15.10
C ASP A 381 -24.81 8.83 -15.36
N LEU A 382 -24.40 9.68 -14.42
CA LEU A 382 -24.48 11.13 -14.54
C LEU A 382 -23.17 11.78 -14.99
N LYS A 383 -22.11 11.01 -15.28
CA LYS A 383 -20.86 11.61 -15.80
C LYS A 383 -21.12 12.31 -17.14
N PRO A 384 -20.71 13.58 -17.29
CA PRO A 384 -20.82 14.30 -18.56
C PRO A 384 -19.83 13.76 -19.59
N GLY A 385 -19.93 14.23 -20.84
CA GLY A 385 -18.98 13.87 -21.90
C GLY A 385 -19.39 12.62 -22.70
N PRO A 386 -18.44 11.95 -23.36
CA PRO A 386 -18.71 10.84 -24.28
C PRO A 386 -19.21 9.59 -23.56
N THR A 387 -19.74 8.63 -24.31
CA THR A 387 -20.34 7.41 -23.73
C THR A 387 -19.38 6.62 -22.86
N SER A 388 -18.08 6.63 -23.14
CA SER A 388 -17.06 6.01 -22.29
C SER A 388 -17.15 6.41 -20.82
N GLU A 389 -17.43 7.70 -20.54
CA GLU A 389 -17.36 8.27 -19.20
C GLU A 389 -18.33 7.58 -18.25
N ARG A 390 -19.44 7.05 -18.77
CA ARG A 390 -20.47 6.33 -18.00
C ARG A 390 -20.22 4.82 -17.91
N ASN A 391 -19.12 4.31 -18.47
CA ASN A 391 -18.89 2.89 -18.71
C ASN A 391 -17.50 2.36 -18.24
N TYR A 392 -16.83 3.05 -17.32
CA TYR A 392 -15.55 2.64 -16.72
C TYR A 392 -15.66 1.65 -15.55
N GLY A 393 -16.86 1.44 -15.03
CA GLY A 393 -17.10 0.63 -13.83
C GLY A 393 -16.70 -0.83 -13.98
N LEU A 394 -16.11 -1.39 -12.93
CA LEU A 394 -16.00 -2.85 -12.76
C LEU A 394 -17.36 -3.47 -12.41
N PHE A 395 -18.23 -2.70 -11.76
CA PHE A 395 -19.57 -3.08 -11.33
C PHE A 395 -20.63 -2.15 -11.90
N GLN A 396 -21.83 -2.70 -12.09
CA GLN A 396 -23.04 -1.92 -12.28
C GLN A 396 -23.52 -1.35 -10.92
N PRO A 397 -24.41 -0.34 -10.94
CA PRO A 397 -24.94 0.25 -9.70
C PRO A 397 -25.71 -0.74 -8.79
N ASP A 398 -26.17 -1.87 -9.32
CA ASP A 398 -26.80 -2.95 -8.54
C ASP A 398 -25.79 -3.95 -7.92
N CYS A 399 -24.50 -3.60 -7.92
CA CYS A 399 -23.38 -4.43 -7.47
C CYS A 399 -23.14 -5.71 -8.30
N THR A 400 -23.80 -5.88 -9.45
CA THR A 400 -23.42 -6.94 -10.39
C THR A 400 -22.15 -6.56 -11.15
N MET A 401 -21.31 -7.53 -11.53
CA MET A 401 -20.10 -7.23 -12.31
C MET A 401 -20.50 -6.76 -13.71
N ALA A 402 -19.95 -5.64 -14.17
CA ALA A 402 -20.05 -5.23 -15.57
C ALA A 402 -19.30 -6.25 -16.47
N TYR A 403 -18.19 -6.77 -15.98
CA TYR A 403 -17.41 -7.85 -16.58
C TYR A 403 -16.49 -8.49 -15.51
N ASN A 404 -16.09 -9.75 -15.73
CA ASN A 404 -15.32 -10.48 -14.74
C ASN A 404 -13.80 -10.27 -14.88
N VAL A 405 -13.21 -9.57 -13.91
CA VAL A 405 -11.75 -9.34 -13.82
C VAL A 405 -11.01 -10.35 -12.93
N GLY A 406 -11.72 -11.29 -12.30
CA GLY A 406 -11.16 -12.31 -11.43
C GLY A 406 -11.02 -11.93 -9.96
N LEU A 407 -11.59 -10.79 -9.53
CA LEU A 407 -11.59 -10.37 -8.12
C LEU A 407 -12.33 -11.37 -7.22
N SER A 408 -13.44 -11.95 -7.69
CA SER A 408 -14.20 -12.97 -6.93
C SER A 408 -13.43 -14.29 -6.74
N ALA A 409 -12.44 -14.60 -7.60
CA ALA A 409 -11.57 -15.76 -7.37
C ALA A 409 -10.58 -15.52 -6.21
N LEU A 410 -10.32 -14.26 -5.86
CA LEU A 410 -9.50 -13.89 -4.72
C LEU A 410 -10.27 -13.94 -3.39
N SER A 411 -11.61 -13.89 -3.42
CA SER A 411 -12.44 -13.92 -2.21
C SER A 411 -12.53 -15.32 -1.58
N SER A 412 -12.38 -16.38 -2.38
CA SER A 412 -12.43 -17.77 -1.92
C SER A 412 -11.13 -18.17 -1.17
N PRO A 413 -11.19 -18.83 0.00
CA PRO A 413 -10.03 -19.53 0.53
C PRO A 413 -9.68 -20.66 -0.44
N SER A 414 -8.46 -20.65 -0.96
CA SER A 414 -7.95 -21.69 -1.86
C SER A 414 -8.09 -23.08 -1.21
N THR A 415 -9.12 -23.83 -1.58
CA THR A 415 -9.12 -25.28 -1.47
C THR A 415 -8.65 -25.78 -2.84
N PRO A 416 -7.54 -26.54 -2.94
CA PRO A 416 -7.12 -27.09 -4.21
C PRO A 416 -8.05 -28.25 -4.56
N SER A 417 -9.18 -27.97 -5.18
CA SER A 417 -9.97 -29.01 -5.85
C SER A 417 -9.39 -29.24 -7.24
N ALA A 418 -8.27 -29.96 -7.29
CA ALA A 418 -7.91 -30.70 -8.49
C ALA A 418 -8.86 -31.90 -8.58
N SER A 419 -9.91 -31.80 -9.41
CA SER A 419 -10.69 -32.97 -9.83
C SER A 419 -9.85 -33.76 -10.83
N ILE A 420 -8.97 -34.61 -10.30
CA ILE A 420 -8.35 -35.70 -11.06
C ILE A 420 -9.38 -36.83 -11.13
N SER A 421 -9.95 -37.05 -12.31
CA SER A 421 -10.69 -38.28 -12.62
C SER A 421 -9.70 -39.45 -12.65
N LEU A 422 -9.77 -40.32 -11.63
CA LEU A 422 -9.05 -41.59 -11.59
C LEU A 422 -10.02 -42.74 -11.90
N THR A 423 -9.88 -43.32 -13.10
CA THR A 423 -10.24 -44.72 -13.32
C THR A 423 -9.07 -45.60 -12.87
N SER A 424 -9.37 -46.56 -12.00
CA SER A 424 -8.39 -47.41 -11.33
C SER A 424 -7.79 -48.47 -12.26
N SER A 425 -6.48 -48.69 -12.14
CA SER A 425 -5.91 -50.04 -12.17
C SER A 425 -4.63 -50.03 -11.33
N ALA A 426 -4.64 -50.87 -10.30
CA ALA A 426 -3.57 -51.00 -9.33
C ALA A 426 -2.41 -51.83 -9.89
N THR A 427 -1.18 -51.42 -9.59
CA THR A 427 -0.07 -52.32 -9.25
C THR A 427 0.90 -51.59 -8.32
N LYS A 428 1.33 -52.30 -7.28
CA LYS A 428 2.24 -51.87 -6.20
C LYS A 428 3.60 -51.46 -6.76
N ASP A 429 4.23 -50.44 -6.15
CA ASP A 429 5.50 -50.65 -5.44
C ASP A 429 5.90 -49.46 -4.55
N THR A 430 6.66 -49.82 -3.53
CA THR A 430 7.06 -49.11 -2.30
C THR A 430 8.14 -48.05 -2.48
N ASN A 431 8.10 -46.96 -1.69
CA ASN A 431 9.21 -46.47 -0.83
C ASN A 431 9.02 -45.02 -0.36
N THR A 432 8.57 -44.82 0.89
CA THR A 432 8.70 -43.53 1.60
C THR A 432 8.75 -43.74 3.13
N GLU A 433 9.73 -44.53 3.59
CA GLU A 433 10.07 -44.59 5.03
C GLU A 433 11.47 -44.04 5.37
N SER A 434 12.21 -43.42 4.43
CA SER A 434 13.62 -43.04 4.71
C SER A 434 13.86 -41.63 5.26
N LEU A 435 12.86 -40.73 5.31
CA LEU A 435 13.07 -39.35 5.81
C LEU A 435 12.86 -39.18 7.32
N ALA A 436 12.06 -40.02 7.96
CA ALA A 436 11.81 -39.92 9.41
C ALA A 436 13.00 -40.41 10.25
N TYR A 437 13.69 -41.46 9.79
CA TYR A 437 14.88 -41.98 10.46
C TYR A 437 16.09 -41.04 10.36
N TYR A 438 16.20 -40.28 9.25
CA TYR A 438 17.31 -39.34 9.05
C TYR A 438 17.27 -38.17 10.05
N TRP A 439 16.09 -37.64 10.35
CA TRP A 439 15.94 -36.54 11.33
C TRP A 439 16.08 -37.01 12.79
N MET A 440 15.63 -38.22 13.10
CA MET A 440 15.79 -38.80 14.44
C MET A 440 17.27 -39.06 14.78
N PHE A 441 18.08 -39.48 13.80
CA PHE A 441 19.52 -39.70 13.98
C PHE A 441 20.30 -38.38 14.19
N VAL A 442 19.91 -37.30 13.50
CA VAL A 442 20.51 -35.96 13.67
C VAL A 442 20.19 -35.37 15.05
N HIS A 443 19.00 -35.66 15.61
CA HIS A 443 18.60 -35.18 16.93
C HIS A 443 19.26 -35.97 18.09
N LEU A 444 19.54 -37.25 17.91
CA LEU A 444 20.27 -38.07 18.89
C LEU A 444 21.77 -37.72 18.95
N LEU A 445 22.38 -37.36 17.82
CA LEU A 445 23.79 -36.92 17.75
C LEU A 445 24.01 -35.53 18.38
N THR A 446 23.06 -34.61 18.25
CA THR A 446 23.17 -33.30 18.91
C THR A 446 22.97 -33.38 20.42
N PHE A 447 22.16 -34.33 20.91
CA PHE A 447 21.95 -34.55 22.35
C PHE A 447 23.16 -35.22 23.04
N GLN A 448 23.90 -36.09 22.35
CA GLN A 448 25.13 -36.70 22.90
C GLN A 448 26.33 -35.74 22.97
N VAL A 449 26.36 -34.69 22.15
CA VAL A 449 27.42 -33.66 22.20
C VAL A 449 27.25 -32.72 23.39
N PHE A 450 26.02 -32.52 23.90
CA PHE A 450 25.76 -31.67 25.06
C PHE A 450 25.89 -32.37 26.43
N ILE A 451 25.97 -33.70 26.49
CA ILE A 451 26.11 -34.46 27.74
C ILE A 451 27.58 -34.82 28.06
N ARG A 452 28.55 -34.54 27.18
CA ARG A 452 29.99 -34.80 27.43
C ARG A 452 30.84 -33.59 27.81
N ARG A 453 30.25 -32.53 28.37
CA ARG A 453 30.98 -31.48 29.10
C ARG A 453 30.34 -31.20 30.45
N ALA A 454 30.33 -32.21 31.30
CA ALA A 454 30.19 -32.08 32.74
C ALA A 454 30.76 -33.35 33.39
N TYR A 455 32.09 -33.46 33.39
CA TYR A 455 32.93 -34.03 34.46
C TYR A 455 34.35 -33.50 34.28
#